data_AF-A0A8J8TJC3-F1
#
_entry.id   AF-A0A8J8TJC3-F1
#
_cell.length_a   1.000
_cell.length_b   1.000
_cell.length_c   1.000
_cell.angle_alpha   90.00
_cell.angle_beta   90.00
_cell.angle_gamma   90.00
#
_symmetry.space_group_name_H-M   'P 1'
#
loop_
_entity.id
_entity.type
_entity.pdbx_description
1 polymer ?
#
loop_
_entity_poly.entity_id
_entity_poly.type
_entity_poly.pdbx_seq_one_letter_code
_entity_poly.pdbx_strand_id
1 'polypeptide(L)'
;DRLAEVLWLPDTFGFTASLPQIAKLGGVKAFATHKVFWNDTNKFPYNVFNWVAPNGEELPSIAFGNGKGGYNSDFSSSSVLQQWQNWNEKNQPMLYSFGYGDGGGGPNEIMLIKANAINDIPILPKVTLNGLSEMLNEIKPINKWRGELYLETHRGVLTSHSKMKLLNRKAEILLREAEIWSTIAGNYDHNIFRRLWKTVLKNQFHDV
;
A
#
# COMPACT_ATOMS: atom_id res chain seq x y z
N ASP A 1 -19.77 -5.26 -10.76
CA ASP A 1 -18.85 -4.93 -9.65
C ASP A 1 -17.42 -4.77 -10.16
N ARG A 2 -16.77 -3.66 -9.83
CA ARG A 2 -15.34 -3.44 -10.16
C ARG A 2 -14.51 -3.86 -8.95
N LEU A 3 -13.64 -4.86 -9.13
CA LEU A 3 -12.67 -5.24 -8.10
C LEU A 3 -11.53 -4.20 -8.07
N ALA A 4 -11.00 -3.94 -6.88
CA ALA A 4 -9.80 -3.12 -6.74
C ALA A 4 -8.61 -3.86 -7.35
N GLU A 5 -7.98 -3.26 -8.36
CA GLU A 5 -6.84 -3.87 -9.06
C GLU A 5 -5.52 -3.69 -8.32
N VAL A 6 -5.47 -2.78 -7.34
CA VAL A 6 -4.27 -2.41 -6.60
C VAL A 6 -4.49 -2.61 -5.12
N LEU A 7 -3.57 -3.31 -4.47
CA LEU A 7 -3.44 -3.31 -3.02
C LEU A 7 -2.69 -2.04 -2.60
N TRP A 8 -3.44 -1.06 -2.09
CA TRP A 8 -2.95 0.25 -1.67
C TRP A 8 -2.66 0.27 -0.16
N LEU A 9 -1.38 0.23 0.23
CA LEU A 9 -0.94 0.23 1.63
C LEU A 9 0.22 1.24 1.83
N PRO A 10 -0.06 2.55 1.77
CA PRO A 10 0.98 3.58 1.90
C PRO A 10 1.58 3.65 3.31
N ASP A 11 0.77 3.36 4.34
CA ASP A 11 1.06 3.69 5.74
C ASP A 11 1.25 2.44 6.64
N THR A 12 1.33 1.25 6.06
CA THR A 12 1.54 0.00 6.81
C THR A 12 3.00 -0.17 7.24
N PHE A 13 3.21 -0.67 8.48
CA PHE A 13 4.52 -0.81 9.09
C PHE A 13 5.22 -2.14 8.75
N GLY A 14 5.71 -2.22 7.51
CA GLY A 14 6.42 -3.40 6.98
C GLY A 14 5.46 -4.45 6.41
N PHE A 15 5.98 -5.35 5.58
CA PHE A 15 5.15 -6.30 4.84
C PHE A 15 5.75 -7.70 4.79
N THR A 16 4.91 -8.69 5.11
CA THR A 16 5.28 -10.11 5.06
C THR A 16 5.51 -10.60 3.63
N ALA A 17 6.46 -11.52 3.46
CA ALA A 17 6.83 -12.08 2.17
C ALA A 17 5.67 -12.81 1.45
N SER A 18 4.67 -13.30 2.18
CA SER A 18 3.51 -14.01 1.58
C SER A 18 2.45 -13.08 1.00
N LEU A 19 2.53 -11.76 1.25
CA LEU A 19 1.50 -10.81 0.82
C LEU A 19 1.28 -10.79 -0.70
N PRO A 20 2.30 -10.89 -1.58
CA PRO A 20 2.07 -10.94 -3.02
C PRO A 20 1.18 -12.11 -3.44
N GLN A 21 1.39 -13.30 -2.85
CA GLN A 21 0.57 -14.48 -3.13
C GLN A 21 -0.88 -14.27 -2.66
N ILE A 22 -1.07 -13.77 -1.44
CA ILE A 22 -2.42 -13.49 -0.90
C ILE A 22 -3.15 -12.45 -1.76
N ALA A 23 -2.45 -11.39 -2.18
CA ALA A 23 -3.00 -10.34 -3.03
C ALA A 23 -3.45 -10.91 -4.39
N LYS A 24 -2.64 -11.74 -5.04
CA LYS A 24 -3.00 -12.38 -6.31
C LYS A 24 -4.19 -13.32 -6.18
N LEU A 25 -4.29 -14.09 -5.09
CA LEU A 25 -5.48 -14.91 -4.80
C LEU A 25 -6.75 -14.05 -4.63
N GLY A 26 -6.60 -12.82 -4.13
CA GLY A 26 -7.66 -11.81 -4.07
C GLY A 26 -7.98 -11.09 -5.38
N GLY A 27 -7.30 -11.44 -6.49
CA GLY A 27 -7.49 -10.81 -7.81
C GLY A 27 -6.78 -9.46 -7.98
N VAL A 28 -5.91 -9.07 -7.05
CA VAL A 28 -5.09 -7.86 -7.16
C VAL A 28 -4.01 -8.06 -8.23
N LYS A 29 -3.79 -7.01 -9.03
CA LYS A 29 -2.82 -6.99 -10.14
C LYS A 29 -1.52 -6.28 -9.78
N ALA A 30 -1.56 -5.36 -8.81
CA ALA A 30 -0.37 -4.63 -8.36
C ALA A 30 -0.42 -4.23 -6.88
N PHE A 31 0.74 -3.91 -6.32
CA PHE A 31 0.89 -3.42 -4.96
C PHE A 31 1.47 -2.00 -4.97
N ALA A 32 1.01 -1.13 -4.06
CA ALA A 32 1.53 0.22 -3.92
C ALA A 32 1.78 0.58 -2.45
N THR A 33 2.96 1.11 -2.15
CA THR A 33 3.36 1.51 -0.78
C THR A 33 4.28 2.73 -0.75
N HIS A 34 4.41 3.34 0.42
CA HIS A 34 5.25 4.51 0.67
C HIS A 34 6.25 4.30 1.82
N LYS A 35 5.82 3.66 2.94
CA LYS A 35 6.63 3.52 4.17
C LYS A 35 8.02 2.95 3.99
N VAL A 36 8.28 2.14 2.97
CA VAL A 36 9.62 1.56 2.71
C VAL A 36 10.73 2.62 2.57
N PHE A 37 10.40 3.88 2.27
CA PHE A 37 11.36 4.98 2.24
C PHE A 37 11.73 5.54 3.62
N TRP A 38 11.09 5.09 4.69
CA TRP A 38 11.34 5.53 6.07
C TRP A 38 12.32 4.61 6.80
N ASN A 39 13.09 3.80 6.07
CA ASN A 39 14.17 3.01 6.68
C ASN A 39 15.26 3.92 7.27
N ASP A 40 15.80 3.54 8.42
CA ASP A 40 16.78 4.34 9.17
C ASP A 40 18.23 4.11 8.69
N THR A 41 18.52 2.90 8.20
CA THR A 41 19.87 2.44 7.86
C THR A 41 19.97 2.11 6.38
N ASN A 42 19.08 1.26 5.85
CA ASN A 42 19.14 0.78 4.47
C ASN A 42 18.11 1.47 3.58
N LYS A 43 18.59 2.28 2.65
CA LYS A 43 17.74 2.90 1.64
C LYS A 43 17.12 1.83 0.73
N PHE A 44 15.79 1.86 0.60
CA PHE A 44 15.10 0.99 -0.35
C PHE A 44 15.47 1.40 -1.80
N PRO A 45 15.89 0.44 -2.66
CA PRO A 45 16.56 0.78 -3.92
C PRO A 45 15.62 0.98 -5.11
N TYR A 46 14.33 0.66 -4.99
CA TYR A 46 13.41 0.60 -6.14
C TYR A 46 12.18 1.48 -5.97
N ASN A 47 11.66 2.00 -7.08
CA ASN A 47 10.33 2.58 -7.17
C ASN A 47 9.38 1.66 -7.93
N VAL A 48 9.85 0.95 -8.96
CA VAL A 48 9.06 -0.04 -9.72
C VAL A 48 9.80 -1.37 -9.75
N PHE A 49 9.18 -2.41 -9.19
CA PHE A 49 9.80 -3.74 -9.04
C PHE A 49 8.75 -4.86 -9.04
N ASN A 50 9.18 -6.09 -9.30
CA ASN A 50 8.40 -7.29 -9.08
C ASN A 50 8.67 -7.81 -7.67
N TRP A 51 7.65 -7.80 -6.81
CA TRP A 51 7.73 -8.41 -5.50
C TRP A 51 7.41 -9.90 -5.61
N VAL A 52 8.39 -10.73 -5.26
CA VAL A 52 8.33 -12.18 -5.46
C VAL A 52 7.96 -12.87 -4.14
N ALA A 53 6.82 -13.54 -4.13
CA ALA A 53 6.37 -14.35 -3.02
C ALA A 53 7.24 -15.62 -2.82
N PRO A 54 7.17 -16.27 -1.64
CA PRO A 54 7.85 -17.53 -1.37
C PRO A 54 7.57 -18.64 -2.38
N ASN A 55 6.38 -18.66 -2.98
CA ASN A 55 5.99 -19.62 -4.01
C ASN A 55 6.54 -19.26 -5.42
N GLY A 56 7.30 -18.16 -5.55
CA GLY A 56 7.88 -17.70 -6.81
C GLY A 56 6.98 -16.80 -7.65
N GLU A 57 5.72 -16.58 -7.25
CA GLU A 57 4.84 -15.67 -7.97
C GLU A 57 5.30 -14.22 -7.82
N GLU A 58 5.24 -13.48 -8.91
CA GLU A 58 5.62 -12.07 -8.96
C GLU A 58 4.38 -11.18 -8.96
N LEU A 59 4.42 -10.10 -8.19
CA LEU A 59 3.42 -9.03 -8.18
C LEU A 59 4.09 -7.70 -8.52
N PRO A 60 3.71 -7.04 -9.63
CA PRO A 60 4.15 -5.69 -9.94
C PRO A 60 3.88 -4.75 -8.75
N SER A 61 4.90 -4.04 -8.32
CA SER A 61 4.89 -3.26 -7.09
C SER A 61 5.48 -1.87 -7.31
N ILE A 62 4.88 -0.88 -6.67
CA ILE A 62 5.24 0.53 -6.77
C ILE A 62 5.53 1.07 -5.37
N ALA A 63 6.78 1.49 -5.14
CA ALA A 63 7.14 2.30 -3.98
C ALA A 63 7.17 3.78 -4.41
N PHE A 64 6.30 4.61 -3.83
CA PHE A 64 6.11 6.01 -4.25
C PHE A 64 6.27 7.03 -3.10
N GLY A 65 6.34 8.31 -3.46
CA GLY A 65 6.45 9.39 -2.48
C GLY A 65 7.83 9.50 -1.83
N ASN A 66 8.91 9.11 -2.49
CA ASN A 66 10.26 9.36 -1.98
C ASN A 66 10.66 10.84 -2.20
N GLY A 67 10.16 11.76 -1.37
CA GLY A 67 10.46 13.19 -1.50
C GLY A 67 9.52 14.06 -0.68
N LYS A 68 9.61 15.38 -0.85
CA LYS A 68 8.76 16.35 -0.15
C LYS A 68 7.28 16.02 -0.36
N GLY A 69 6.56 15.96 0.75
CA GLY A 69 5.14 15.64 0.80
C GLY A 69 4.83 14.15 0.91
N GLY A 70 5.76 13.26 0.56
CA GLY A 70 5.50 11.82 0.64
C GLY A 70 4.30 11.41 -0.21
N TYR A 71 3.41 10.59 0.36
CA TYR A 71 2.11 10.28 -0.24
C TYR A 71 1.06 11.41 -0.11
N ASN A 72 1.35 12.44 0.71
CA ASN A 72 0.50 13.59 1.00
C ASN A 72 0.99 14.87 0.28
N SER A 73 1.35 14.75 -0.99
CA SER A 73 1.99 15.86 -1.71
C SER A 73 1.00 16.90 -2.23
N ASP A 74 1.51 18.03 -2.69
CA ASP A 74 0.74 19.26 -2.90
C ASP A 74 0.85 19.88 -4.29
N PHE A 75 1.53 19.19 -5.23
CA PHE A 75 1.90 19.71 -6.55
C PHE A 75 2.69 21.03 -6.53
N SER A 76 3.40 21.37 -5.45
CA SER A 76 4.43 22.41 -5.56
C SER A 76 5.53 21.98 -6.52
N SER A 77 6.07 22.91 -7.31
CA SER A 77 7.17 22.63 -8.24
C SER A 77 8.34 21.92 -7.54
N SER A 78 8.63 22.32 -6.29
CA SER A 78 9.65 21.68 -5.45
C SER A 78 9.33 20.22 -5.09
N SER A 79 8.07 19.88 -4.78
CA SER A 79 7.70 18.51 -4.42
C SER A 79 7.72 17.60 -5.65
N VAL A 80 7.22 18.08 -6.80
CA VAL A 80 7.31 17.36 -8.07
C VAL A 80 8.76 17.13 -8.48
N LEU A 81 9.60 18.16 -8.45
CA LEU A 81 11.01 18.04 -8.81
C LEU A 81 11.76 17.06 -7.93
N GLN A 82 11.57 17.14 -6.61
CA GLN A 82 12.29 16.26 -5.68
C GLN A 82 11.85 14.80 -5.80
N GLN A 83 10.54 14.54 -5.92
CA GLN A 83 10.06 13.18 -6.16
C GLN A 83 10.55 12.64 -7.50
N TRP A 84 10.53 13.46 -8.55
CA TRP A 84 11.10 13.07 -9.82
C TRP A 84 12.58 12.75 -9.72
N GLN A 85 13.39 13.57 -9.04
CA GLN A 85 14.82 13.32 -8.84
C GLN A 85 15.09 11.99 -8.13
N ASN A 86 14.29 11.68 -7.10
CA ASN A 86 14.42 10.47 -6.29
C ASN A 86 13.79 9.21 -6.91
N TRP A 87 13.07 9.33 -8.02
CA TRP A 87 12.49 8.19 -8.73
C TRP A 87 13.59 7.40 -9.47
N ASN A 88 13.92 6.18 -9.03
CA ASN A 88 15.05 5.42 -9.59
C ASN A 88 14.78 4.94 -11.03
N GLU A 89 13.60 4.38 -11.30
CA GLU A 89 13.23 3.88 -12.62
C GLU A 89 12.71 4.99 -13.56
N LYS A 90 13.60 5.89 -14.01
CA LYS A 90 13.27 7.03 -14.91
C LYS A 90 12.57 6.65 -16.23
N ASN A 91 12.70 5.40 -16.65
CA ASN A 91 12.06 4.86 -17.86
C ASN A 91 10.64 4.31 -17.59
N GLN A 92 10.18 4.34 -16.34
CA GLN A 92 8.84 3.94 -15.92
C GLN A 92 8.03 5.18 -15.53
N PRO A 93 6.70 5.18 -15.69
CA PRO A 93 5.85 6.27 -15.19
C PRO A 93 6.01 6.41 -13.67
N MET A 94 6.03 7.66 -13.19
CA MET A 94 6.11 7.97 -11.76
C MET A 94 4.72 8.12 -11.17
N LEU A 95 4.43 7.34 -10.11
CA LEU A 95 3.22 7.54 -9.31
C LEU A 95 3.42 8.73 -8.37
N TYR A 96 2.61 9.78 -8.55
CA TYR A 96 2.57 10.93 -7.67
C TYR A 96 1.24 10.98 -6.92
N SER A 97 1.27 10.78 -5.60
CA SER A 97 0.10 10.85 -4.73
C SER A 97 0.01 12.24 -4.09
N PHE A 98 -1.20 12.80 -4.04
CA PHE A 98 -1.45 14.14 -3.54
C PHE A 98 -2.73 14.23 -2.73
N GLY A 99 -2.79 15.24 -1.85
CA GLY A 99 -3.87 15.45 -0.89
C GLY A 99 -3.41 15.38 0.55
N TYR A 100 -4.35 15.58 1.47
CA TYR A 100 -4.09 15.51 2.91
C TYR A 100 -4.60 14.18 3.48
N GLY A 101 -3.68 13.26 3.76
CA GLY A 101 -3.90 12.04 4.55
C GLY A 101 -3.84 12.28 6.05
N ASP A 102 -3.64 11.22 6.83
CA ASP A 102 -3.41 11.27 8.29
C ASP A 102 -4.54 11.95 9.08
N GLY A 103 -5.79 11.67 8.68
CA GLY A 103 -6.98 12.34 9.20
C GLY A 103 -7.36 13.64 8.49
N GLY A 104 -6.66 13.99 7.41
CA GLY A 104 -6.97 15.11 6.53
C GLY A 104 -8.13 14.86 5.55
N GLY A 105 -8.50 15.91 4.80
CA GLY A 105 -9.69 15.96 3.93
C GLY A 105 -9.45 15.63 2.45
N GLY A 106 -8.35 14.98 2.08
CA GLY A 106 -8.01 14.68 0.68
C GLY A 106 -7.47 15.89 -0.10
N PRO A 107 -7.47 15.86 -1.46
CA PRO A 107 -6.98 16.96 -2.28
C PRO A 107 -7.95 18.15 -2.34
N ASN A 108 -7.43 19.36 -2.56
CA ASN A 108 -8.23 20.58 -2.75
C ASN A 108 -8.09 21.14 -4.17
N GLU A 109 -8.93 22.11 -4.51
CA GLU A 109 -8.96 22.75 -5.84
C GLU A 109 -7.61 23.36 -6.24
N ILE A 110 -6.89 23.96 -5.28
CA ILE A 110 -5.57 24.56 -5.51
C ILE A 110 -4.58 23.49 -6.01
N MET A 111 -4.63 22.27 -5.47
CA MET A 111 -3.76 21.17 -5.94
C MET A 111 -4.05 20.79 -7.39
N LEU A 112 -5.32 20.85 -7.84
CA LEU A 112 -5.68 20.56 -9.23
C LEU A 112 -5.20 21.66 -10.18
N ILE A 113 -5.33 22.94 -9.77
CA ILE A 113 -4.79 24.08 -10.53
C ILE A 113 -3.27 23.95 -10.66
N LYS A 114 -2.57 23.62 -9.56
CA LYS A 114 -1.13 23.38 -9.56
C LYS A 114 -0.77 22.23 -10.49
N ALA A 115 -1.47 21.09 -10.43
CA ALA A 115 -1.21 19.93 -11.28
C ALA A 115 -1.21 20.31 -12.77
N ASN A 116 -2.16 21.15 -13.20
CA ASN A 116 -2.20 21.67 -14.57
C ASN A 116 -1.01 22.60 -14.85
N ALA A 117 -0.71 23.54 -13.95
CA ALA A 117 0.38 24.50 -14.11
C ALA A 117 1.78 23.85 -14.15
N ILE A 118 1.97 22.67 -13.54
CA ILE A 118 3.23 21.92 -13.62
C ILE A 118 3.59 21.59 -15.09
N ASN A 119 2.59 21.32 -15.93
CA ASN A 119 2.81 21.00 -17.35
C ASN A 119 3.34 22.18 -18.18
N ASP A 120 3.22 23.41 -17.68
CA ASP A 120 3.75 24.61 -18.32
C ASP A 120 5.22 24.89 -17.96
N ILE A 121 5.81 24.10 -17.04
CA ILE A 121 7.18 24.27 -16.55
C ILE A 121 8.12 23.28 -17.27
N PRO A 122 8.99 23.71 -18.20
CA PRO A 122 9.72 22.79 -19.09
C PRO A 122 10.70 21.83 -18.40
N ILE A 123 11.19 22.19 -17.20
CA ILE A 123 12.15 21.37 -16.46
C ILE A 123 11.49 20.26 -15.61
N LEU A 124 10.16 20.27 -15.50
CA LEU A 124 9.41 19.31 -14.70
C LEU A 124 8.83 18.19 -15.59
N PRO A 125 8.62 16.99 -15.01
CA PRO A 125 7.91 15.94 -15.71
C PRO A 125 6.47 16.37 -16.02
N LYS A 126 5.92 15.84 -17.12
CA LYS A 126 4.50 16.01 -17.43
C LYS A 126 3.65 15.24 -16.43
N VAL A 127 2.58 15.88 -15.97
CA VAL A 127 1.58 15.35 -15.07
C VAL A 127 0.32 15.01 -15.86
N THR A 128 -0.14 13.78 -15.71
CA THR A 128 -1.46 13.32 -16.16
C THR A 128 -2.24 12.82 -14.96
N LEU A 129 -3.45 13.33 -14.75
CA LEU A 129 -4.34 12.89 -13.66
C LEU A 129 -5.12 11.63 -14.08
N ASN A 130 -4.37 10.62 -14.49
CA ASN A 130 -4.88 9.33 -14.89
C ASN A 130 -4.78 8.41 -13.67
N GLY A 131 -5.85 7.68 -13.35
CA GLY A 131 -5.89 6.84 -12.16
C GLY A 131 -4.82 5.74 -12.19
N LEU A 132 -4.48 5.19 -11.01
CA LEU A 132 -3.42 4.18 -10.88
C LEU A 132 -3.63 2.94 -11.78
N SER A 133 -4.88 2.53 -12.03
CA SER A 133 -5.20 1.43 -12.94
C SER A 133 -4.64 1.60 -14.36
N GLU A 134 -4.60 2.83 -14.88
CA GLU A 134 -4.10 3.08 -16.24
C GLU A 134 -2.57 2.92 -16.29
N MET A 135 -1.89 3.46 -15.28
CA MET A 135 -0.44 3.33 -15.11
C MET A 135 0.02 1.86 -15.05
N LEU A 136 -0.81 0.95 -14.52
CA LEU A 136 -0.45 -0.48 -14.44
C LEU A 136 -0.18 -1.12 -15.80
N ASN A 137 -0.80 -0.61 -16.87
CA ASN A 137 -0.58 -1.15 -18.22
C ASN A 137 0.75 -0.68 -18.83
N GLU A 138 1.35 0.37 -18.26
CA GLU A 138 2.57 0.98 -18.75
C GLU A 138 3.81 0.48 -18.02
N ILE A 139 3.67 0.12 -16.73
CA ILE A 139 4.80 -0.37 -15.94
C ILE A 139 5.32 -1.70 -16.47
N LYS A 140 6.65 -1.80 -16.57
CA LYS A 140 7.39 -3.00 -16.98
C LYS A 140 8.54 -3.23 -15.99
N PRO A 141 8.25 -3.75 -14.78
CA PRO A 141 9.28 -3.94 -13.76
C PRO A 141 10.33 -4.94 -14.22
N ILE A 142 11.60 -4.57 -14.09
CA ILE A 142 12.76 -5.44 -14.38
C ILE A 142 13.44 -5.93 -13.10
N ASN A 143 13.38 -5.11 -12.05
CA ASN A 143 13.97 -5.40 -10.74
C ASN A 143 13.09 -6.37 -9.97
N LYS A 144 13.69 -7.26 -9.17
CA LYS A 144 12.96 -8.24 -8.36
C LYS A 144 13.35 -8.08 -6.88
N TRP A 145 12.34 -8.06 -6.01
CA TRP A 145 12.54 -8.13 -4.56
C TRP A 145 12.01 -9.46 -4.04
N ARG A 146 12.85 -10.23 -3.36
CA ARG A 146 12.48 -11.52 -2.75
C ARG A 146 12.49 -11.39 -1.24
N GLY A 147 11.43 -11.87 -0.59
CA GLY A 147 11.30 -11.83 0.86
C GLY A 147 10.46 -10.65 1.35
N GLU A 148 10.63 -10.30 2.63
CA GLU A 148 9.85 -9.26 3.28
C GLU A 148 10.25 -7.87 2.78
N LEU A 149 9.29 -6.96 2.70
CA LEU A 149 9.58 -5.53 2.66
C LEU A 149 9.71 -5.08 4.11
N TYR A 150 10.87 -5.35 4.68
CA TYR A 150 11.18 -5.03 6.06
C TYR A 150 11.27 -3.51 6.27
N LEU A 151 10.53 -3.01 7.26
CA LEU A 151 10.58 -1.61 7.66
C LEU A 151 11.44 -1.48 8.92
N GLU A 152 12.48 -0.66 8.84
CA GLU A 152 13.45 -0.50 9.91
C GLU A 152 12.96 0.42 11.04
N THR A 153 11.97 1.27 10.75
CA THR A 153 11.32 2.11 11.77
C THR A 153 10.11 1.42 12.37
N HIS A 154 9.57 2.00 13.45
CA HIS A 154 8.33 1.55 14.10
C HIS A 154 8.36 0.12 14.67
N ARG A 155 9.52 -0.53 14.84
CA ARG A 155 9.62 -1.92 15.37
C ARG A 155 8.91 -2.14 16.72
N GLY A 156 8.76 -1.09 17.53
CA GLY A 156 8.03 -1.14 18.81
C GLY A 156 6.56 -1.54 18.69
N VAL A 157 5.95 -1.36 17.51
CA VAL A 157 4.54 -1.76 17.27
C VAL A 157 4.32 -3.26 17.42
N LEU A 158 5.37 -4.09 17.34
CA LEU A 158 5.27 -5.55 17.49
C LEU A 158 5.01 -5.98 18.94
N THR A 159 5.43 -5.19 19.93
CA THR A 159 5.33 -5.55 21.37
C THR A 159 4.43 -4.62 22.18
N SER A 160 4.24 -3.37 21.75
CA SER A 160 3.33 -2.44 22.41
C SER A 160 1.89 -2.97 22.44
N HIS A 161 1.08 -2.54 23.41
CA HIS A 161 -0.33 -2.96 23.53
C HIS A 161 -0.54 -4.49 23.50
N SER A 162 0.34 -5.27 24.13
CA SER A 162 0.36 -6.74 24.08
C SER A 162 -0.98 -7.40 24.46
N LYS A 163 -1.74 -6.81 25.40
CA LYS A 163 -3.09 -7.27 25.74
C LYS A 163 -4.04 -7.20 24.54
N MET A 164 -3.99 -6.12 23.76
CA MET A 164 -4.82 -5.98 22.55
C MET A 164 -4.44 -7.04 21.51
N LYS A 165 -3.14 -7.24 21.28
CA LYS A 165 -2.62 -8.28 20.38
C LYS A 165 -3.06 -9.68 20.79
N LEU A 166 -3.00 -10.00 22.08
CA LEU A 166 -3.50 -11.27 22.61
C LEU A 166 -5.01 -11.44 22.36
N LEU A 167 -5.80 -10.39 22.60
CA LEU A 167 -7.24 -10.43 22.39
C LEU A 167 -7.60 -10.56 20.90
N ASN A 168 -6.92 -9.82 20.02
CA ASN A 168 -7.09 -9.97 18.57
C ASN A 168 -6.76 -11.40 18.13
N ARG A 169 -5.63 -11.95 18.60
CA ARG A 169 -5.24 -13.32 18.26
C ARG A 169 -6.24 -14.36 18.75
N LYS A 170 -6.78 -14.20 19.96
CA LYS A 170 -7.85 -15.07 20.48
C LYS A 170 -9.12 -14.94 19.64
N ALA A 171 -9.51 -13.73 19.26
CA ALA A 171 -10.68 -13.50 18.41
C ALA A 171 -10.55 -14.17 17.04
N GLU A 172 -9.39 -14.05 16.39
CA GLU A 172 -9.10 -14.74 15.12
C GLU A 172 -9.26 -16.27 15.23
N ILE A 173 -8.65 -16.87 16.27
CA ILE A 173 -8.68 -18.31 16.48
C ILE A 173 -10.10 -18.79 16.76
N LEU A 174 -10.79 -18.15 17.71
CA LEU A 174 -12.14 -18.53 18.12
C LEU A 174 -13.13 -18.36 16.97
N LEU A 175 -13.01 -17.30 16.17
CA LEU A 175 -13.91 -17.06 15.04
C LEU A 175 -13.71 -18.11 13.94
N ARG A 176 -12.46 -18.46 13.64
CA ARG A 176 -12.14 -19.55 12.70
C ARG A 176 -12.66 -20.90 13.19
N GLU A 177 -12.46 -21.22 14.47
CA GLU A 177 -12.96 -22.47 15.06
C GLU A 177 -14.49 -22.52 15.04
N ALA A 178 -15.16 -21.42 15.38
CA ALA A 178 -16.61 -21.32 15.32
C ALA A 178 -17.13 -21.54 13.89
N GLU A 179 -16.50 -20.98 12.86
CA GLU A 179 -16.88 -21.25 11.47
C GLU A 179 -16.74 -22.73 11.12
N ILE A 180 -15.58 -23.34 11.42
CA ILE A 180 -15.33 -24.76 11.14
C ILE A 180 -16.39 -25.65 11.80
N TRP A 181 -16.64 -25.45 13.09
CA TRP A 181 -17.61 -26.26 13.83
C TRP A 181 -19.04 -26.02 13.36
N SER A 182 -19.43 -24.78 13.08
CA SER A 182 -20.76 -24.48 12.56
C SER A 182 -20.99 -25.05 11.17
N THR A 183 -19.98 -25.05 10.31
CA THR A 183 -20.04 -25.70 9.00
C THR A 183 -20.20 -27.21 9.14
N ILE A 184 -19.42 -27.87 10.00
CA ILE A 184 -19.52 -29.32 10.25
C ILE A 184 -20.89 -29.69 10.83
N ALA A 185 -21.41 -28.90 11.77
CA ALA A 185 -22.71 -29.13 12.40
C ALA A 185 -23.90 -28.81 11.48
N GLY A 186 -23.67 -28.24 10.29
CA GLY A 186 -24.72 -27.86 9.35
C GLY A 186 -25.55 -26.64 9.79
N ASN A 187 -25.04 -25.82 10.72
CA ASN A 187 -25.73 -24.63 11.24
C ASN A 187 -24.99 -23.31 10.97
N TYR A 188 -24.13 -23.29 9.93
CA TYR A 188 -23.40 -22.10 9.52
C TYR A 188 -24.34 -20.96 9.10
N ASP A 189 -24.24 -19.83 9.80
CA ASP A 189 -24.95 -18.59 9.45
C ASP A 189 -23.95 -17.55 8.91
N HIS A 190 -23.97 -17.38 7.59
CA HIS A 190 -23.13 -16.41 6.88
C HIS A 190 -23.27 -14.97 7.41
N ASN A 191 -24.48 -14.54 7.80
CA ASN A 191 -24.69 -13.16 8.24
C ASN A 191 -24.06 -12.90 9.61
N ILE A 192 -24.13 -13.89 10.52
CA ILE A 192 -23.47 -13.82 11.82
C ILE A 192 -21.95 -13.73 11.63
N PHE A 193 -21.36 -14.66 10.88
CA PHE A 193 -19.91 -14.70 10.68
C PHE A 193 -19.38 -13.49 9.92
N ARG A 194 -20.08 -13.04 8.88
CA ARG A 194 -19.73 -11.80 8.15
C ARG A 194 -19.71 -10.60 9.09
N ARG A 195 -20.66 -10.47 10.01
CA ARG A 195 -20.69 -9.39 11.00
C ARG A 195 -19.51 -9.50 11.97
N LEU A 196 -19.22 -10.69 12.49
CA LEU A 196 -18.12 -10.91 13.42
C LEU A 196 -16.75 -10.64 12.78
N TRP A 197 -16.53 -11.11 11.55
CA TRP A 197 -15.31 -10.82 10.79
C TRP A 197 -15.12 -9.32 10.57
N LYS A 198 -16.19 -8.59 10.22
CA LYS A 198 -16.12 -7.12 10.10
C LYS A 198 -15.72 -6.45 11.41
N THR A 199 -16.20 -6.95 12.55
CA THR A 199 -15.80 -6.43 13.87
C THR A 199 -14.32 -6.70 14.16
N VAL A 200 -13.82 -7.90 13.88
CA VAL A 200 -12.39 -8.23 14.06
C VAL A 200 -11.53 -7.37 13.14
N LEU A 201 -11.83 -7.35 11.83
CA LEU A 201 -11.06 -6.61 10.83
C LEU A 201 -11.01 -5.10 11.08
N LYS A 202 -12.08 -4.51 11.66
CA LYS A 202 -12.09 -3.10 12.06
C LYS A 202 -10.97 -2.79 13.08
N ASN A 203 -10.65 -3.74 13.95
CA ASN A 203 -9.60 -3.60 14.96
C ASN A 203 -8.21 -4.04 14.45
N GLN A 204 -8.07 -4.32 13.15
CA GLN A 204 -6.80 -4.67 12.50
C GLN A 204 -6.31 -3.57 11.57
N PHE A 205 -6.84 -2.36 11.73
CA PHE A 205 -6.28 -1.18 11.09
C PHE A 205 -4.84 -0.96 11.57
N HIS A 206 -3.96 -0.42 10.73
CA HIS A 206 -2.51 -0.45 10.96
C HIS A 206 -2.06 0.33 12.23
N ASP A 207 -2.90 1.22 12.75
CA ASP A 207 -2.65 2.00 13.97
C ASP A 207 -3.39 1.51 15.23
N VAL A 208 -4.35 0.58 15.09
CA VAL A 208 -5.23 0.12 16.21
C VAL A 208 -4.59 -1.04 16.97
#